data_AF-A0A6M1ZJT3-F1
#
_entry.id   AF-A0A6M1ZJT3-F1
#
_cell.length_a   1.000
_cell.length_b   1.000
_cell.length_c   1.000
_cell.angle_alpha   90.00
_cell.angle_beta   90.00
_cell.angle_gamma   90.00
#
_symmetry.space_group_name_H-M   'P 1'
#
loop_
_entity.id
_entity.type
_entity.pdbx_description
1 polymer ?
#
loop_
_entity_poly.entity_id
_entity_poly.type
_entity_poly.pdbx_seq_one_letter_code
_entity_poly.pdbx_strand_id
1 'polypeptide(L)'
;MKDDTKRVFFGFEIFTHWLKTPEEKKLIQEKNRHITLLFLGDQNFLDIVSYLKELSLFDFKISPSGFFEKVLFLPEKHPRLVAYKANFMDKNKKIQESQKELFEFFKNKKFDLKQNRDNFLPHVTVCRNEFKIGAWEKSFEPFAFYVKSFNLFESHSNSEYKTLWKKEFLKPFDEIEHTADIAFIIRGENFSDLLYNAFIALSFKERKLLSYYKELKNVSSIDDVIINLNELVTKAEIDGIHMPFKAISFHSDIKRENNILSWEMIVDV
;
A
#
# COMPACT_ATOMS: atom_id res chain seq x y z
N MET A 1 -8.12 -36.14 16.72
CA MET A 1 -8.02 -34.66 16.67
C MET A 1 -8.70 -34.21 15.39
N LYS A 2 -9.53 -33.16 15.43
CA LYS A 2 -10.11 -32.62 14.19
C LYS A 2 -8.97 -32.10 13.32
N ASP A 3 -9.03 -32.43 12.04
CA ASP A 3 -8.14 -31.86 11.04
C ASP A 3 -8.38 -30.34 10.99
N ASP A 4 -7.38 -29.55 11.40
CA ASP A 4 -7.39 -28.08 11.38
C ASP A 4 -6.54 -27.55 10.21
N THR A 5 -6.49 -28.33 9.12
CA THR A 5 -5.84 -27.94 7.87
C THR A 5 -6.61 -26.80 7.22
N LYS A 6 -5.89 -25.70 6.94
CA LYS A 6 -6.42 -24.50 6.30
C LYS A 6 -5.52 -24.10 5.15
N ARG A 7 -6.13 -23.59 4.08
CA ARG A 7 -5.40 -23.01 2.96
C ARG A 7 -5.03 -21.58 3.30
N VAL A 8 -3.77 -21.29 3.61
CA VAL A 8 -3.39 -20.01 4.23
C VAL A 8 -2.29 -19.26 3.50
N PHE A 9 -2.28 -17.94 3.69
CA PHE A 9 -1.24 -17.05 3.15
C PHE A 9 -1.11 -15.79 3.99
N PHE A 10 0.08 -15.19 3.97
CA PHE A 10 0.33 -13.86 4.49
C PHE A 10 0.12 -12.80 3.44
N GLY A 11 -0.49 -11.68 3.81
CA GLY A 11 -0.68 -10.57 2.90
C GLY A 11 -0.96 -9.24 3.60
N PHE A 12 -0.83 -8.17 2.83
CA PHE A 12 -1.24 -6.83 3.24
C PHE A 12 -2.70 -6.56 2.85
N GLU A 13 -3.49 -6.14 3.84
CA GLU A 13 -4.76 -5.48 3.57
C GLU A 13 -4.50 -4.03 3.20
N ILE A 14 -5.14 -3.54 2.15
CA ILE A 14 -4.87 -2.23 1.56
C ILE A 14 -6.07 -1.30 1.77
N PHE A 15 -5.80 -0.04 2.09
CA PHE A 15 -6.76 1.05 1.97
C PHE A 15 -6.47 1.86 0.71
N THR A 16 -7.53 2.15 -0.05
CA THR A 16 -7.47 3.00 -1.25
C THR A 16 -8.89 3.40 -1.67
N HIS A 17 -9.02 4.46 -2.46
CA HIS A 17 -10.23 4.74 -3.23
C HIS A 17 -10.14 3.99 -4.56
N TRP A 18 -10.72 2.78 -4.62
CA TRP A 18 -10.64 1.93 -5.81
C TRP A 18 -11.19 2.63 -7.06
N LEU A 19 -10.51 2.43 -8.18
CA LEU A 19 -10.99 2.89 -9.48
C LEU A 19 -12.29 2.18 -9.85
N LYS A 20 -13.15 2.87 -10.60
CA LYS A 20 -14.25 2.21 -11.30
C LYS A 20 -13.66 1.24 -12.32
N THR A 21 -13.93 -0.04 -12.15
CA THR A 21 -13.46 -1.07 -13.06
C THR A 21 -14.38 -1.21 -14.26
N PRO A 22 -13.88 -1.71 -15.41
CA PRO A 22 -14.74 -2.19 -16.48
C PRO A 22 -15.74 -3.23 -15.95
N GLU A 23 -16.91 -3.32 -16.60
CA GLU A 23 -17.90 -4.35 -16.27
C GLU A 23 -17.39 -5.73 -16.71
N GLU A 24 -17.02 -6.56 -15.74
CA GLU A 24 -16.47 -7.89 -15.97
C GLU A 24 -17.11 -8.91 -15.01
N LYS A 25 -17.21 -10.17 -15.44
CA LYS A 25 -17.95 -11.21 -14.70
C LYS A 25 -17.25 -11.69 -13.43
N LYS A 26 -15.93 -11.58 -13.37
CA LYS A 26 -15.09 -12.22 -12.33
C LYS A 26 -14.19 -11.20 -11.62
N LEU A 27 -14.81 -10.08 -11.24
CA LEU A 27 -14.17 -9.06 -10.41
C LEU A 27 -13.97 -9.57 -8.98
N ILE A 28 -12.79 -9.30 -8.42
CA ILE A 28 -12.51 -9.54 -7.01
C ILE A 28 -13.16 -8.40 -6.20
N GLN A 29 -14.01 -8.78 -5.23
CA GLN A 29 -14.63 -7.84 -4.31
C GLN A 29 -13.57 -7.03 -3.57
N GLU A 30 -13.83 -5.74 -3.36
CA GLU A 30 -12.85 -4.81 -2.77
C GLU A 30 -12.30 -5.26 -1.42
N LYS A 31 -13.17 -5.80 -0.55
CA LYS A 31 -12.77 -6.35 0.76
C LYS A 31 -11.77 -7.52 0.68
N ASN A 32 -11.70 -8.19 -0.48
CA ASN A 32 -10.83 -9.34 -0.71
C ASN A 32 -9.54 -8.94 -1.46
N ARG A 33 -9.39 -7.68 -1.87
CA ARG A 33 -8.21 -7.19 -2.58
C ARG A 33 -7.06 -6.97 -1.59
N HIS A 34 -5.94 -7.64 -1.84
CA HIS A 34 -4.78 -7.65 -0.96
C HIS A 34 -3.48 -7.81 -1.78
N ILE A 35 -2.34 -7.52 -1.15
CA ILE A 35 -1.02 -7.87 -1.69
C ILE A 35 -0.54 -9.14 -0.99
N THR A 36 -0.46 -10.26 -1.72
CA THR A 36 0.07 -11.52 -1.18
C THR A 36 1.57 -11.41 -0.97
N LEU A 37 2.05 -11.76 0.22
CA LEU A 37 3.48 -11.75 0.58
C LEU A 37 4.08 -13.16 0.53
N LEU A 38 3.34 -14.12 1.10
CA LEU A 38 3.75 -15.52 1.13
C LEU A 38 2.53 -16.44 1.10
N PHE A 39 2.45 -17.31 0.09
CA PHE A 39 1.42 -18.34 0.02
C PHE A 39 1.93 -19.66 0.63
N LEU A 40 1.30 -20.12 1.71
CA LEU A 40 1.71 -21.36 2.41
C LEU A 40 0.96 -22.60 1.92
N GLY A 41 -0.19 -22.44 1.25
CA GLY A 41 -1.02 -23.56 0.84
C GLY A 41 -1.77 -24.19 2.00
N ASP A 42 -2.08 -25.48 1.88
CA ASP A 42 -2.80 -26.24 2.91
C ASP A 42 -1.85 -26.59 4.04
N GLN A 43 -2.09 -26.04 5.23
CA GLN A 43 -1.25 -26.18 6.41
C GLN A 43 -2.11 -26.44 7.65
N ASN A 44 -1.59 -27.22 8.60
CA ASN A 44 -2.21 -27.30 9.92
C ASN A 44 -2.07 -25.94 10.61
N PHE A 45 -3.19 -25.32 10.97
CA PHE A 45 -3.17 -23.96 11.50
C PHE A 45 -2.42 -23.85 12.84
N LEU A 46 -2.47 -24.89 13.69
CA LEU A 46 -1.80 -24.88 14.99
C LEU A 46 -0.28 -24.78 14.84
N ASP A 47 0.30 -25.35 13.79
CA ASP A 47 1.73 -25.28 13.49
C ASP A 47 2.17 -23.87 13.11
N ILE A 48 1.26 -23.03 12.59
CA ILE A 48 1.57 -21.65 12.24
C ILE A 48 1.43 -20.74 13.46
N VAL A 49 0.40 -20.98 14.29
CA VAL A 49 0.07 -20.16 15.45
C VAL A 49 1.25 -20.02 16.42
N SER A 50 2.01 -21.09 16.63
CA SER A 50 3.19 -21.06 17.49
C SER A 50 4.24 -20.03 17.05
N TYR A 51 4.32 -19.74 15.75
CA TYR A 51 5.31 -18.83 15.18
C TYR A 51 4.81 -17.39 15.02
N LEU A 52 3.50 -17.13 15.13
CA LEU A 52 2.95 -15.77 14.91
C LEU A 52 3.55 -14.72 15.86
N LYS A 53 3.93 -15.12 17.07
CA LYS A 53 4.59 -14.24 18.05
C LYS A 53 6.08 -13.99 17.74
N GLU A 54 6.72 -14.85 16.96
CA GLU A 54 8.12 -14.72 16.53
C GLU A 54 8.25 -13.80 15.30
N LEU A 55 7.14 -13.45 14.64
CA LEU A 55 7.14 -12.61 13.44
C LEU A 55 7.38 -11.12 13.79
N SER A 56 8.63 -10.74 14.00
CA SER A 56 9.07 -9.33 14.02
C SER A 56 9.25 -8.74 12.61
N LEU A 57 9.03 -9.53 11.56
CA LEU A 57 9.46 -9.29 10.18
C LEU A 57 8.71 -8.13 9.46
N PHE A 58 7.79 -7.46 10.14
CA PHE A 58 7.10 -6.27 9.64
C PHE A 58 6.90 -5.27 10.79
N ASP A 59 7.99 -4.80 11.39
CA ASP A 59 8.00 -3.73 12.40
C ASP A 59 7.98 -2.33 11.77
N PHE A 60 7.02 -2.15 10.87
CA PHE A 60 6.63 -0.81 10.46
C PHE A 60 5.77 -0.22 11.58
N LYS A 61 6.26 0.84 12.25
CA LYS A 61 5.42 1.58 13.20
C LYS A 61 4.29 2.30 12.47
N ILE A 62 4.63 2.84 11.30
CA ILE A 62 3.74 3.59 10.42
C ILE A 62 3.53 2.76 9.16
N SER A 63 2.27 2.61 8.78
CA SER A 63 1.83 1.86 7.62
C SER A 63 2.63 2.27 6.38
N PRO A 64 3.24 1.32 5.66
CA PRO A 64 3.77 1.59 4.33
C PRO A 64 2.69 2.16 3.41
N SER A 65 3.06 3.16 2.63
CA SER A 65 2.19 3.86 1.70
C SER A 65 2.81 3.86 0.30
N GLY A 66 2.01 4.18 -0.71
CA GLY A 66 2.46 4.15 -2.09
C GLY A 66 1.33 4.38 -3.07
N PHE A 67 1.51 3.92 -4.29
CA PHE A 67 0.49 4.00 -5.33
C PHE A 67 0.55 2.81 -6.27
N PHE A 68 -0.57 2.53 -6.92
CA PHE A 68 -0.60 1.59 -8.02
C PHE A 68 -0.09 2.28 -9.28
N GLU A 69 1.01 1.80 -9.85
CA GLU A 69 1.69 2.52 -10.94
C GLU A 69 1.22 2.10 -12.33
N LYS A 70 0.75 0.85 -12.47
CA LYS A 70 0.24 0.32 -13.74
C LYS A 70 -0.66 -0.88 -13.54
N VAL A 71 -1.48 -1.12 -14.55
CA VAL A 71 -2.18 -2.40 -14.73
C VAL A 71 -1.21 -3.47 -15.24
N LEU A 72 -1.40 -4.70 -14.77
CA LEU A 72 -0.68 -5.90 -15.13
C LEU A 72 -1.65 -6.95 -15.65
N PHE A 73 -1.21 -7.70 -16.65
CA PHE A 73 -1.91 -8.85 -17.20
C PHE A 73 -1.02 -10.08 -16.99
N LEU A 74 -1.43 -10.97 -16.09
CA LEU A 74 -0.57 -12.08 -15.62
C LEU A 74 -1.19 -13.46 -15.93
N PRO A 75 -0.39 -14.45 -16.35
CA PRO A 75 0.97 -14.29 -16.87
C PRO A 75 0.99 -13.46 -18.16
N GLU A 76 2.14 -12.89 -18.52
CA GLU A 76 2.28 -12.01 -19.69
C GLU A 76 1.82 -12.69 -20.99
N LYS A 77 2.14 -13.99 -21.14
CA LYS A 77 1.64 -14.83 -22.23
C LYS A 77 0.36 -15.53 -21.77
N HIS A 78 -0.74 -15.30 -22.47
CA HIS A 78 -2.08 -15.79 -22.11
C HIS A 78 -2.55 -15.34 -20.72
N PRO A 79 -2.80 -14.02 -20.54
CA PRO A 79 -3.24 -13.48 -19.27
C PRO A 79 -4.50 -14.15 -18.73
N ARG A 80 -4.45 -14.49 -17.44
CA ARG A 80 -5.56 -15.10 -16.68
C ARG A 80 -6.03 -14.22 -15.54
N LEU A 81 -5.32 -13.16 -15.22
CA LEU A 81 -5.75 -12.18 -14.24
C LEU A 81 -5.31 -10.78 -14.63
N VAL A 82 -6.07 -9.81 -14.14
CA VAL A 82 -5.70 -8.40 -14.12
C VAL A 82 -5.27 -8.06 -12.69
N ALA A 83 -4.15 -7.37 -12.58
CA ALA A 83 -3.63 -6.91 -11.31
C ALA A 83 -3.15 -5.46 -11.40
N TYR A 84 -3.05 -4.80 -10.26
CA TYR A 84 -2.44 -3.47 -10.15
C TYR A 84 -1.10 -3.61 -9.45
N LYS A 85 -0.03 -3.14 -10.11
CA LYS A 85 1.33 -3.20 -9.55
C LYS A 85 1.48 -2.12 -8.49
N ALA A 86 1.84 -2.52 -7.27
CA ALA A 86 2.09 -1.59 -6.18
C ALA A 86 3.52 -1.05 -6.25
N ASN A 87 3.66 0.25 -6.02
CA ASN A 87 4.92 0.95 -5.84
C ASN A 87 4.90 1.62 -4.47
N PHE A 88 5.73 1.13 -3.55
CA PHE A 88 5.86 1.63 -2.18
C PHE A 88 6.92 2.73 -2.03
N MET A 89 7.28 3.40 -3.14
CA MET A 89 8.21 4.53 -3.15
C MET A 89 9.54 4.19 -2.46
N ASP A 90 9.89 4.91 -1.40
CA ASP A 90 11.11 4.73 -0.60
C ASP A 90 11.12 3.41 0.19
N LYS A 91 9.94 2.85 0.51
CA LYS A 91 9.81 1.58 1.23
C LYS A 91 9.89 0.33 0.35
N ASN A 92 9.98 0.46 -0.97
CA ASN A 92 10.05 -0.69 -1.89
C ASN A 92 11.13 -1.71 -1.50
N LYS A 93 12.35 -1.23 -1.23
CA LYS A 93 13.49 -2.09 -0.86
C LYS A 93 13.23 -2.82 0.45
N LYS A 94 12.81 -2.08 1.49
CA LYS A 94 12.51 -2.64 2.82
C LYS A 94 11.39 -3.69 2.76
N ILE A 95 10.38 -3.49 1.93
CA ILE A 95 9.29 -4.47 1.75
C ILE A 95 9.78 -5.74 1.04
N GLN A 96 10.62 -5.60 0.02
CA GLN A 96 11.23 -6.76 -0.65
C GLN A 96 12.13 -7.56 0.31
N GLU A 97 12.92 -6.87 1.14
CA GLU A 97 13.74 -7.50 2.18
C GLU A 97 12.86 -8.22 3.20
N SER A 98 11.84 -7.55 3.73
CA SER A 98 10.89 -8.14 4.70
C SER A 98 10.16 -9.36 4.13
N GLN A 99 9.77 -9.32 2.84
CA GLN A 99 9.14 -10.46 2.17
C GLN A 99 10.11 -11.64 2.02
N LYS A 100 11.38 -11.38 1.68
CA LYS A 100 12.42 -12.42 1.59
C LYS A 100 12.69 -13.04 2.96
N GLU A 101 12.75 -12.22 4.02
CA GLU A 101 12.90 -12.70 5.39
C GLU A 101 11.71 -13.56 5.82
N LEU A 102 10.48 -13.15 5.49
CA LEU A 102 9.28 -13.94 5.76
C LEU A 102 9.35 -15.31 5.05
N PHE A 103 9.77 -15.33 3.79
CA PHE A 103 9.95 -16.57 3.04
C PHE A 103 10.99 -17.48 3.71
N GLU A 104 12.18 -16.97 4.01
CA GLU A 104 13.25 -17.75 4.65
C GLU A 104 12.88 -18.22 6.06
N PHE A 105 12.13 -17.42 6.81
CA PHE A 105 11.60 -17.80 8.12
C PHE A 105 10.77 -19.08 8.03
N PHE A 106 9.75 -19.12 7.17
CA PHE A 106 8.89 -20.30 7.03
C PHE A 106 9.61 -21.47 6.35
N LYS A 107 10.53 -21.20 5.42
CA LYS A 107 11.38 -22.25 4.81
C LYS A 107 12.25 -22.95 5.86
N ASN A 108 12.87 -22.19 6.76
CA ASN A 108 13.71 -22.75 7.84
C ASN A 108 12.90 -23.59 8.84
N LYS A 109 11.60 -23.32 8.97
CA LYS A 109 10.65 -24.14 9.75
C LYS A 109 10.09 -25.34 8.96
N LYS A 110 10.64 -25.63 7.77
CA LYS A 110 10.32 -26.78 6.91
C LYS A 110 8.90 -26.76 6.29
N PHE A 111 8.31 -25.57 6.10
CA PHE A 111 7.08 -25.46 5.30
C PHE A 111 7.38 -25.69 3.81
N ASP A 112 6.48 -26.39 3.10
CA ASP A 112 6.58 -26.59 1.65
C ASP A 112 6.12 -25.33 0.90
N LEU A 113 7.07 -24.47 0.56
CA LEU A 113 6.82 -23.20 -0.12
C LEU A 113 6.99 -23.35 -1.63
N LYS A 114 5.88 -23.26 -2.38
CA LYS A 114 5.88 -23.34 -3.85
C LYS A 114 6.18 -22.01 -4.57
N GLN A 115 6.34 -20.93 -3.81
CA GLN A 115 6.59 -19.59 -4.34
C GLN A 115 8.07 -19.39 -4.65
N ASN A 116 8.40 -18.68 -5.73
CA ASN A 116 9.78 -18.26 -5.99
C ASN A 116 10.12 -17.02 -5.15
N ARG A 117 11.17 -17.10 -4.32
CA ARG A 117 11.68 -16.02 -3.46
C ARG A 117 12.17 -14.80 -4.25
N ASP A 118 12.76 -14.99 -5.42
CA ASP A 118 13.53 -13.93 -6.09
C ASP A 118 12.67 -13.01 -6.96
N ASN A 119 11.43 -13.40 -7.24
CA ASN A 119 10.51 -12.68 -8.13
C ASN A 119 9.29 -12.14 -7.38
N PHE A 120 9.51 -11.48 -6.24
CA PHE A 120 8.42 -10.78 -5.56
C PHE A 120 7.95 -9.56 -6.37
N LEU A 121 6.79 -9.69 -6.99
CA LEU A 121 6.10 -8.62 -7.69
C LEU A 121 4.92 -8.16 -6.81
N PRO A 122 5.04 -7.08 -6.03
CA PRO A 122 3.93 -6.61 -5.19
C PRO A 122 2.79 -6.13 -6.08
N HIS A 123 1.63 -6.78 -5.98
CA HIS A 123 0.46 -6.43 -6.76
C HIS A 123 -0.83 -6.84 -6.04
N VAL A 124 -1.94 -6.21 -6.43
CA VAL A 124 -3.29 -6.60 -6.04
C VAL A 124 -3.99 -7.21 -7.25
N THR A 125 -4.51 -8.43 -7.13
CA THR A 125 -5.38 -9.01 -8.18
C THR A 125 -6.77 -8.39 -8.10
N VAL A 126 -7.30 -7.91 -9.23
CA VAL A 126 -8.60 -7.23 -9.31
C VAL A 126 -9.63 -7.95 -10.17
N CYS A 127 -9.19 -8.75 -11.14
CA CYS A 127 -10.08 -9.54 -12.00
C CYS A 127 -9.41 -10.87 -12.37
N ARG A 128 -10.19 -11.94 -12.54
CA ARG A 128 -9.69 -13.27 -12.95
C ARG A 128 -10.49 -13.84 -14.12
N ASN A 129 -9.81 -14.21 -15.20
CA ASN A 129 -10.39 -14.77 -16.43
C ASN A 129 -11.40 -13.84 -17.11
N GLU A 130 -11.58 -13.99 -18.43
CA GLU A 130 -12.61 -13.27 -19.21
C GLU A 130 -12.57 -11.75 -18.98
N PHE A 131 -11.56 -11.07 -19.52
CA PHE A 131 -11.44 -9.62 -19.47
C PHE A 131 -10.90 -9.04 -20.78
N LYS A 132 -11.20 -7.77 -21.04
CA LYS A 132 -10.70 -7.05 -22.23
C LYS A 132 -9.50 -6.18 -21.88
N ILE A 133 -8.30 -6.56 -22.32
CA ILE A 133 -7.03 -5.84 -22.05
C ILE A 133 -7.16 -4.34 -22.29
N GLY A 134 -7.57 -3.93 -23.50
CA GLY A 134 -7.66 -2.50 -23.85
C GLY A 134 -8.72 -1.71 -23.06
N ALA A 135 -9.72 -2.36 -22.46
CA ALA A 135 -10.65 -1.68 -21.56
C ALA A 135 -9.99 -1.36 -20.21
N TRP A 136 -9.23 -2.32 -19.68
CA TRP A 136 -8.48 -2.14 -18.43
C TRP A 136 -7.37 -1.10 -18.56
N GLU A 137 -6.62 -1.12 -19.65
CA GLU A 137 -5.57 -0.12 -19.94
C GLU A 137 -6.15 1.29 -20.00
N LYS A 138 -7.30 1.48 -20.67
CA LYS A 138 -7.97 2.79 -20.78
C LYS A 138 -8.59 3.27 -19.46
N SER A 139 -9.03 2.33 -18.61
CA SER A 139 -9.67 2.65 -17.32
C SER A 139 -8.67 2.93 -16.20
N PHE A 140 -7.39 2.59 -16.40
CA PHE A 140 -6.39 2.70 -15.36
C PHE A 140 -5.74 4.07 -15.38
N GLU A 141 -5.69 4.69 -14.21
CA GLU A 141 -4.81 5.80 -13.89
C GLU A 141 -4.08 5.46 -12.59
N PRO A 142 -2.87 5.97 -12.33
CA PRO A 142 -2.22 5.76 -11.05
C PRO A 142 -3.08 6.27 -9.89
N PHE A 143 -3.11 5.55 -8.77
CA PHE A 143 -3.88 5.94 -7.59
C PHE A 143 -3.23 5.48 -6.30
N ALA A 144 -3.36 6.31 -5.26
CA ALA A 144 -2.68 6.18 -3.99
C ALA A 144 -3.28 5.07 -3.11
N PHE A 145 -2.44 4.45 -2.28
CA PHE A 145 -2.86 3.46 -1.29
C PHE A 145 -1.99 3.54 -0.02
N TYR A 146 -2.47 2.92 1.06
CA TYR A 146 -1.63 2.54 2.20
C TYR A 146 -2.00 1.17 2.75
N VAL A 147 -1.10 0.54 3.50
CA VAL A 147 -1.30 -0.78 4.11
C VAL A 147 -2.02 -0.66 5.44
N LYS A 148 -3.25 -1.14 5.54
CA LYS A 148 -3.97 -1.15 6.82
C LYS A 148 -3.35 -2.08 7.84
N SER A 149 -2.99 -3.28 7.40
CA SER A 149 -2.48 -4.32 8.30
C SER A 149 -1.76 -5.42 7.54
N PHE A 150 -0.88 -6.10 8.28
CA PHE A 150 -0.30 -7.37 7.91
C PHE A 150 -1.13 -8.51 8.50
N ASN A 151 -1.56 -9.45 7.67
CA ASN A 151 -2.53 -10.47 8.05
C ASN A 151 -2.05 -11.86 7.65
N LEU A 152 -2.46 -12.85 8.44
CA LEU A 152 -2.59 -14.24 8.00
C LEU A 152 -4.05 -14.47 7.59
N PHE A 153 -4.26 -14.88 6.34
CA PHE A 153 -5.57 -15.16 5.79
C PHE A 153 -5.79 -16.66 5.59
N GLU A 154 -7.04 -17.09 5.77
CA GLU A 154 -7.59 -18.33 5.25
C GLU A 154 -8.24 -18.06 3.88
N SER A 155 -7.92 -18.89 2.89
CA SER A 155 -8.44 -18.83 1.53
C SER A 155 -9.60 -19.80 1.36
N HIS A 156 -10.79 -19.26 1.12
CA HIS A 156 -11.98 -20.04 0.76
C HIS A 156 -12.19 -20.08 -0.77
N SER A 157 -13.26 -20.74 -1.20
CA SER A 157 -13.71 -20.73 -2.59
C SER A 157 -14.04 -19.31 -3.06
N ASN A 158 -14.06 -19.09 -4.38
CA ASN A 158 -14.43 -17.81 -5.00
C ASN A 158 -13.56 -16.59 -4.61
N SER A 159 -12.31 -16.81 -4.16
CA SER A 159 -11.42 -15.74 -3.71
C SER A 159 -11.98 -14.95 -2.53
N GLU A 160 -12.70 -15.63 -1.63
CA GLU A 160 -13.08 -15.09 -0.33
C GLU A 160 -12.01 -15.41 0.71
N TYR A 161 -11.74 -14.43 1.59
CA TYR A 161 -10.67 -14.53 2.56
C TYR A 161 -11.19 -14.22 3.96
N LYS A 162 -10.75 -15.01 4.93
CA LYS A 162 -11.01 -14.79 6.34
C LYS A 162 -9.70 -14.47 7.06
N THR A 163 -9.65 -13.37 7.79
CA THR A 163 -8.49 -13.04 8.61
C THR A 163 -8.40 -13.98 9.82
N LEU A 164 -7.29 -14.69 9.95
CA LEU A 164 -6.98 -15.58 11.07
C LEU A 164 -6.13 -14.88 12.14
N TRP A 165 -5.27 -13.97 11.72
CA TRP A 165 -4.41 -13.17 12.58
C TRP A 165 -4.12 -11.84 11.89
N LYS A 166 -3.97 -10.77 12.69
CA LYS A 166 -3.82 -9.39 12.22
C LYS A 166 -2.81 -8.65 13.07
N LYS A 167 -1.92 -7.89 12.42
CA LYS A 167 -1.09 -6.85 13.00
C LYS A 167 -1.40 -5.52 12.31
N GLU A 168 -1.96 -4.59 13.07
CA GLU A 168 -2.29 -3.25 12.58
C GLU A 168 -1.07 -2.34 12.59
N PHE A 169 -1.08 -1.37 11.67
CA PHE A 169 -0.08 -0.31 11.60
C PHE A 169 -0.73 1.02 11.92
N LEU A 170 0.04 1.98 12.46
CA LEU A 170 -0.44 3.34 12.57
C LEU A 170 -0.61 3.92 11.17
N LYS A 171 -1.74 4.57 10.90
CA LYS A 171 -1.99 5.17 9.58
C LYS A 171 -0.95 6.24 9.26
N PRO A 172 -0.53 6.35 7.99
CA PRO A 172 0.46 7.36 7.58
C PRO A 172 -0.11 8.78 7.66
N PHE A 173 -1.42 8.91 7.53
CA PHE A 173 -2.13 10.15 7.71
C PHE A 173 -3.60 9.92 8.10
N ASP A 174 -4.23 10.94 8.68
CA ASP A 174 -5.68 11.05 8.82
C ASP A 174 -6.11 12.45 8.37
N GLU A 175 -7.17 12.55 7.60
CA GLU A 175 -7.84 13.83 7.32
C GLU A 175 -8.61 14.26 8.58
N ILE A 176 -8.48 15.53 8.95
CA ILE A 176 -9.13 16.10 10.13
C ILE A 176 -10.02 17.27 9.74
N GLU A 177 -11.07 17.49 10.53
CA GLU A 177 -11.86 18.71 10.43
C GLU A 177 -11.01 19.89 10.88
N HIS A 178 -10.90 20.91 10.03
CA HIS A 178 -10.20 22.14 10.34
C HIS A 178 -10.98 23.32 9.74
N THR A 179 -10.90 24.49 10.37
CA THR A 179 -11.65 25.67 9.93
C THR A 179 -11.16 26.25 8.61
N ALA A 180 -9.93 25.91 8.22
CA ALA A 180 -9.34 26.17 6.92
C ALA A 180 -9.41 24.90 6.07
N ASP A 181 -10.13 25.00 4.95
CA ASP A 181 -10.22 24.08 3.80
C ASP A 181 -10.00 22.58 4.08
N ILE A 182 -8.77 22.07 3.89
CA ILE A 182 -8.40 20.66 4.08
C ILE A 182 -7.20 20.59 5.05
N ALA A 183 -7.27 19.69 6.03
CA ALA A 183 -6.15 19.44 6.92
C ALA A 183 -5.92 17.94 7.15
N PHE A 184 -4.65 17.59 7.37
CA PHE A 184 -4.23 16.23 7.66
C PHE A 184 -3.29 16.19 8.86
N ILE A 185 -3.41 15.14 9.67
CA ILE A 185 -2.32 14.71 10.55
C ILE A 185 -1.44 13.75 9.77
N ILE A 186 -0.25 14.18 9.37
CA ILE A 186 0.77 13.36 8.70
C ILE A 186 1.72 12.76 9.73
N ARG A 187 2.08 11.49 9.57
CA ARG A 187 2.96 10.77 10.51
C ARG A 187 4.18 10.20 9.79
N GLY A 188 5.34 10.24 10.42
CA GLY A 188 6.59 9.70 9.87
C GLY A 188 7.60 9.32 10.96
N GLU A 189 8.53 8.39 10.70
CA GLU A 189 9.65 8.13 11.63
C GLU A 189 10.77 9.17 11.45
N ASN A 190 10.77 9.89 10.33
CA ASN A 190 11.72 10.93 9.94
C ASN A 190 11.07 11.92 8.93
N PHE A 191 11.77 12.98 8.54
CA PHE A 191 11.23 13.98 7.60
C PHE A 191 10.95 13.43 6.19
N SER A 192 11.72 12.44 5.73
CA SER A 192 11.46 11.79 4.44
C SER A 192 10.13 11.03 4.49
N ASP A 193 9.84 10.34 5.60
CA ASP A 193 8.55 9.67 5.78
C ASP A 193 7.40 10.69 5.79
N LEU A 194 7.58 11.84 6.44
CA LEU A 194 6.58 12.92 6.41
C LEU A 194 6.34 13.41 4.99
N LEU A 195 7.39 13.64 4.19
CA LEU A 195 7.26 14.02 2.79
C LEU A 195 6.46 13.01 1.98
N TYR A 196 6.84 11.72 2.04
CA TYR A 196 6.19 10.68 1.26
C TYR A 196 4.74 10.46 1.69
N ASN A 197 4.46 10.46 3.00
CA ASN A 197 3.10 10.27 3.50
C ASN A 197 2.20 11.49 3.23
N ALA A 198 2.73 12.71 3.30
CA ALA A 198 2.02 13.92 2.88
C ALA A 198 1.71 13.91 1.37
N PHE A 199 2.70 13.55 0.55
CA PHE A 199 2.51 13.41 -0.90
C PHE A 199 1.42 12.38 -1.25
N ILE A 200 1.40 11.23 -0.56
CA ILE A 200 0.34 10.24 -0.72
C ILE A 200 -1.01 10.81 -0.25
N ALA A 201 -1.08 11.52 0.88
CA ALA A 201 -2.33 12.14 1.37
C ALA A 201 -2.91 13.12 0.33
N LEU A 202 -2.08 13.99 -0.25
CA LEU A 202 -2.48 14.89 -1.34
C LEU A 202 -2.93 14.10 -2.58
N SER A 203 -2.25 12.99 -2.90
CA SER A 203 -2.59 12.12 -4.03
C SER A 203 -3.92 11.37 -3.88
N PHE A 204 -4.45 11.26 -2.65
CA PHE A 204 -5.83 10.79 -2.43
C PHE A 204 -6.87 11.82 -2.86
N LYS A 205 -6.50 13.11 -2.85
CA LYS A 205 -7.35 14.23 -3.27
C LYS A 205 -7.15 14.58 -4.75
N GLU A 206 -5.93 14.49 -5.28
CA GLU A 206 -5.62 14.68 -6.71
C GLU A 206 -4.64 13.62 -7.22
N ARG A 207 -5.15 12.63 -7.95
CA ARG A 207 -4.38 11.47 -8.41
C ARG A 207 -3.28 11.83 -9.39
N LYS A 208 -3.46 12.88 -10.18
CA LYS A 208 -2.47 13.30 -11.18
C LYS A 208 -1.15 13.72 -10.55
N LEU A 209 -1.14 14.09 -9.26
CA LEU A 209 0.09 14.39 -8.53
C LEU A 209 1.07 13.19 -8.52
N LEU A 210 0.55 11.96 -8.66
CA LEU A 210 1.38 10.74 -8.70
C LEU A 210 2.35 10.70 -9.88
N SER A 211 2.15 11.44 -10.97
CA SER A 211 3.16 11.50 -12.04
C SER A 211 4.46 12.20 -11.61
N TYR A 212 4.42 12.98 -10.53
CA TYR A 212 5.53 13.81 -10.06
C TYR A 212 6.35 13.16 -8.94
N TYR A 213 6.03 11.93 -8.52
CA TYR A 213 6.70 11.31 -7.36
C TYR A 213 8.23 11.20 -7.49
N LYS A 214 8.75 11.13 -8.73
CA LYS A 214 10.19 11.06 -9.02
C LYS A 214 10.92 12.39 -8.80
N GLU A 215 10.16 13.47 -8.64
CA GLU A 215 10.70 14.81 -8.43
C GLU A 215 10.84 15.17 -6.96
N LEU A 216 10.30 14.32 -6.06
CA LEU A 216 10.53 14.43 -4.62
C LEU A 216 12.04 14.36 -4.32
N LYS A 217 12.55 15.36 -3.62
CA LYS A 217 13.96 15.47 -3.25
C LYS A 217 14.17 14.96 -1.83
N ASN A 218 15.43 14.74 -1.47
CA ASN A 218 15.80 14.47 -0.09
C ASN A 218 15.51 15.68 0.78
N VAL A 219 15.05 15.44 2.01
CA VAL A 219 14.66 16.47 2.97
C VAL A 219 15.37 16.25 4.31
N SER A 220 15.66 17.34 5.01
CA SER A 220 16.35 17.33 6.30
C SER A 220 15.59 18.06 7.40
N SER A 221 14.55 18.82 7.04
CA SER A 221 13.70 19.60 7.93
C SER A 221 12.25 19.58 7.44
N ILE A 222 11.34 20.14 8.24
CA ILE A 222 9.94 20.32 7.83
C ILE A 222 9.77 21.39 6.76
N ASP A 223 10.59 22.44 6.78
CA ASP A 223 10.57 23.48 5.76
C ASP A 223 10.93 22.88 4.40
N ASP A 224 11.93 21.98 4.35
CA ASP A 224 12.27 21.25 3.13
C ASP A 224 11.08 20.44 2.60
N VAL A 225 10.34 19.78 3.51
CA VAL A 225 9.13 19.01 3.14
C VAL A 225 8.09 19.93 2.51
N ILE A 226 7.78 21.06 3.14
CA ILE A 226 6.79 22.02 2.68
C ILE A 226 7.20 22.63 1.33
N ILE A 227 8.47 23.02 1.19
CA ILE A 227 9.03 23.54 -0.07
C ILE A 227 8.86 22.50 -1.17
N ASN A 228 9.24 21.24 -0.93
CA ASN A 228 9.10 20.17 -1.92
C ASN A 228 7.64 19.99 -2.36
N LEU A 229 6.69 19.93 -1.42
CA LEU A 229 5.28 19.73 -1.76
C LEU A 229 4.71 20.92 -2.56
N ASN A 230 5.04 22.15 -2.19
CA ASN A 230 4.59 23.34 -2.93
C ASN A 230 5.23 23.44 -4.31
N GLU A 231 6.52 23.13 -4.44
CA GLU A 231 7.19 23.05 -5.75
C GLU A 231 6.48 22.07 -6.69
N LEU A 232 6.04 20.92 -6.16
CA LEU A 232 5.27 19.95 -6.94
C LEU A 232 3.89 20.47 -7.35
N VAL A 233 3.16 21.13 -6.45
CA VAL A 233 1.85 21.73 -6.77
C VAL A 233 2.01 22.78 -7.86
N THR A 234 2.94 23.73 -7.68
CA THR A 234 3.24 24.77 -8.68
C THR A 234 3.63 24.16 -10.03
N LYS A 235 4.45 23.11 -10.01
CA LYS A 235 4.85 22.45 -11.25
C LYS A 235 3.67 21.77 -11.95
N ALA A 236 2.83 21.06 -11.21
CA ALA A 236 1.63 20.43 -11.77
C ALA A 236 0.72 21.48 -12.44
N GLU A 237 0.54 22.64 -11.80
CA GLU A 237 -0.21 23.76 -12.41
C GLU A 237 0.44 24.31 -13.68
N ILE A 238 1.77 24.50 -13.69
CA ILE A 238 2.53 24.93 -14.88
C ILE A 238 2.35 23.92 -16.04
N ASP A 239 2.30 22.64 -15.73
CA ASP A 239 2.07 21.56 -16.70
C ASP A 239 0.59 21.46 -17.12
N GLY A 240 -0.28 22.36 -16.65
CA GLY A 240 -1.69 22.47 -17.03
C GLY A 240 -2.62 21.55 -16.25
N ILE A 241 -2.16 20.96 -15.14
CA ILE A 241 -3.01 20.20 -14.23
C ILE A 241 -3.67 21.18 -13.27
N HIS A 242 -5.00 21.29 -13.35
CA HIS A 242 -5.75 22.10 -12.40
C HIS A 242 -5.73 21.43 -11.02
N MET A 243 -4.89 21.95 -10.12
CA MET A 243 -4.75 21.44 -8.76
C MET A 243 -5.88 21.98 -7.89
N PRO A 244 -6.53 21.13 -7.07
CA PRO A 244 -7.52 21.59 -6.10
C PRO A 244 -6.88 22.21 -4.84
N PHE A 245 -5.56 22.43 -4.84
CA PHE A 245 -4.80 23.02 -3.75
C PHE A 245 -3.99 24.19 -4.29
N LYS A 246 -3.93 25.29 -3.54
CA LYS A 246 -3.10 26.47 -3.84
C LYS A 246 -1.75 26.41 -3.15
N ALA A 247 -1.73 25.97 -1.90
CA ALA A 247 -0.53 25.93 -1.09
C ALA A 247 -0.62 24.90 0.03
N ILE A 248 0.53 24.37 0.44
CA ILE A 248 0.71 23.60 1.66
C ILE A 248 1.35 24.50 2.70
N SER A 249 0.72 24.62 3.86
CA SER A 249 1.19 25.46 4.96
C SER A 249 1.45 24.67 6.25
N PHE A 250 2.30 25.24 7.09
CA PHE A 250 2.64 24.69 8.39
C PHE A 250 1.71 25.26 9.46
N HIS A 251 1.04 24.39 10.21
CA HIS A 251 0.31 24.78 11.40
C HIS A 251 0.84 24.00 12.60
N SER A 252 1.32 24.73 13.62
CA SER A 252 1.87 24.20 14.87
C SER A 252 3.18 23.39 14.76
N ASP A 253 3.94 23.33 15.85
CA ASP A 253 5.20 22.57 15.93
C ASP A 253 5.00 21.07 15.66
N ILE A 254 6.02 20.42 15.07
CA ILE A 254 6.05 18.96 14.93
C ILE A 254 6.03 18.32 16.32
N LYS A 255 5.04 17.47 16.55
CA LYS A 255 4.94 16.65 17.77
C LYS A 255 5.78 15.40 17.58
N ARG A 256 6.57 15.04 18.61
CA ARG A 256 7.36 13.81 18.62
C ARG A 256 6.98 12.94 19.81
N GLU A 257 6.40 11.78 19.53
CA GLU A 257 5.98 10.81 20.55
C GLU A 257 6.39 9.41 20.12
N ASN A 258 7.01 8.62 21.01
CA ASN A 258 7.43 7.23 20.74
C ASN A 258 8.29 7.03 19.46
N ASN A 259 9.13 8.03 19.14
CA ASN A 259 9.92 8.12 17.90
C ASN A 259 9.08 8.22 16.62
N ILE A 260 7.86 8.75 16.71
CA ILE A 260 7.02 9.11 15.58
C ILE A 260 6.88 10.63 15.58
N LEU A 261 7.17 11.23 14.42
CA LEU A 261 6.87 12.62 14.11
C LEU A 261 5.43 12.72 13.64
N SER A 262 4.70 13.70 14.13
CA SER A 262 3.36 14.06 13.66
C SER A 262 3.34 15.54 13.28
N TRP A 263 2.81 15.83 12.10
CA TRP A 263 2.68 17.17 11.56
C TRP A 263 1.23 17.42 11.16
N GLU A 264 0.67 18.53 11.62
CA GLU A 264 -0.61 19.03 11.14
C GLU A 264 -0.38 19.86 9.86
N MET A 265 -0.66 19.21 8.73
CA MET A 265 -0.54 19.81 7.40
C MET A 265 -1.85 20.47 7.03
N ILE A 266 -1.82 21.78 6.76
CA ILE A 266 -2.96 22.51 6.19
C ILE A 266 -2.73 22.67 4.69
N VAL A 267 -3.80 22.49 3.93
CA VAL A 267 -3.83 22.59 2.48
C VAL A 267 -4.87 23.63 2.09
N ASP A 268 -4.40 24.76 1.59
CA ASP A 268 -5.26 25.85 1.10
C ASP A 268 -5.87 25.43 -0.24
N VAL A 269 -7.17 25.64 -0.46
CA VAL A 269 -7.87 25.27 -1.72
C VAL A 269 -8.34 26.46 -2.53
#